data_AF-A0A412IFX4-F1
#
_entry.id   AF-A0A412IFX4-F1
#
_cell.length_a   1.000
_cell.length_b   1.000
_cell.length_c   1.000
_cell.angle_alpha   90.00
_cell.angle_beta   90.00
_cell.angle_gamma   90.00
#
_symmetry.space_group_name_H-M   'P 1'
#
loop_
_entity.id
_entity.type
_entity.pdbx_description
1 polymer ?
#
loop_
_entity_poly.entity_id
_entity_poly.type
_entity_poly.pdbx_seq_one_letter_code
_entity_poly.pdbx_strand_id
1 'polypeptide(L)'
;MEVEWFELLPEQCPPEDAQQCDGYYYRIANGNPAQSVDFFSQRRLQPDKVFKGLGVDECITRAVSLFSDRKEAEKRLKLPKFRNANIALVELKPKDGMIKKTFGTAHYSWWRTKYFDVSQAKVI
;
A
#
# COMPACT_ATOMS: atom_id res chain seq x y z
N MET A 1 3.46 -4.79 -23.03
CA MET A 1 2.15 -4.96 -22.37
C MET A 1 1.93 -3.73 -21.53
N GLU A 2 0.81 -3.03 -21.72
CA GLU A 2 0.45 -1.85 -20.94
C GLU A 2 0.05 -2.29 -19.53
N VAL A 3 0.61 -1.66 -18.50
CA VAL A 3 0.29 -2.01 -17.11
C VAL A 3 -1.03 -1.36 -16.74
N GLU A 4 -2.04 -2.17 -16.43
CA GLU A 4 -3.33 -1.66 -15.96
C GLU A 4 -3.30 -1.40 -14.46
N TRP A 5 -3.07 -0.14 -14.09
CA TRP A 5 -3.13 0.33 -12.72
C TRP A 5 -4.56 0.31 -12.17
N PHE A 6 -4.70 0.02 -10.88
CA PHE A 6 -6.00 0.01 -10.21
C PHE A 6 -6.61 1.42 -10.06
N GLU A 7 -5.75 2.42 -9.91
CA GLU A 7 -6.11 3.83 -9.85
C GLU A 7 -5.32 4.60 -10.91
N LEU A 8 -5.83 5.77 -11.31
CA LEU A 8 -5.12 6.68 -12.19
C LEU A 8 -3.89 7.21 -11.46
N LEU A 9 -2.71 7.01 -12.05
CA LEU A 9 -1.43 7.47 -11.53
C LEU A 9 -1.00 8.74 -12.29
N PRO A 10 -0.32 9.69 -11.64
CA PRO A 10 0.28 10.83 -12.34
C PRO A 10 1.39 10.38 -13.28
N GLU A 11 1.83 11.28 -14.15
CA GLU A 11 3.01 11.03 -14.99
C GLU A 11 4.23 10.67 -14.13
N GLN A 12 5.08 9.76 -14.64
CA GLN A 12 6.28 9.25 -13.93
C GLN A 12 5.96 8.54 -12.60
N CYS A 13 4.75 7.99 -12.47
CA CYS A 13 4.33 7.17 -11.34
C CYS A 13 3.87 5.79 -11.82
N PRO A 14 4.39 4.67 -11.26
CA PRO A 14 5.40 4.59 -10.20
C PRO A 14 6.75 5.21 -10.59
N PRO A 15 7.59 5.61 -9.61
CA PRO A 15 8.94 6.13 -9.88
C PRO A 15 9.79 5.12 -10.63
N GLU A 16 10.75 5.58 -11.44
CA GLU A 16 11.63 4.72 -12.24
C GLU A 16 12.45 3.72 -11.40
N ASP A 17 12.79 4.09 -10.17
CA ASP A 17 13.51 3.24 -9.22
C ASP A 17 12.59 2.32 -8.39
N ALA A 18 11.28 2.29 -8.68
CA ALA A 18 10.38 1.27 -8.15
C ALA A 18 10.70 -0.09 -8.80
N GLN A 19 10.53 -1.15 -8.02
CA GLN A 19 10.84 -2.51 -8.44
C GLN A 19 9.55 -3.31 -8.58
N GLN A 20 9.61 -4.39 -9.35
CA GLN A 20 8.50 -5.34 -9.42
C GLN A 20 8.26 -5.97 -8.04
N CYS A 21 7.01 -6.01 -7.59
CA CYS A 21 6.72 -6.57 -6.27
C CYS A 21 6.76 -8.10 -6.26
N ASP A 22 7.38 -8.66 -5.23
CA ASP A 22 7.40 -10.09 -4.97
C ASP A 22 7.57 -10.35 -3.46
N GLY A 23 6.95 -11.43 -2.97
CA GLY A 23 7.05 -11.89 -1.60
C GLY A 23 5.93 -11.42 -0.66
N TYR A 24 6.20 -11.51 0.66
CA TYR A 24 5.20 -11.31 1.71
C TYR A 24 5.35 -9.96 2.40
N TYR A 25 4.22 -9.27 2.59
CA TYR A 25 4.16 -7.96 3.25
C TYR A 25 2.97 -7.90 4.21
N TYR A 26 3.00 -6.91 5.11
CA TYR A 26 1.97 -6.65 6.09
C TYR A 26 1.25 -5.35 5.76
N ARG A 27 -0.08 -5.38 5.78
CA ARG A 27 -0.97 -4.23 5.55
C ARG A 27 -1.83 -4.00 6.79
N ILE A 28 -1.96 -2.76 7.21
CA ILE A 28 -2.99 -2.38 8.18
C ILE A 28 -4.34 -2.36 7.46
N ALA A 29 -5.29 -3.18 7.92
CA ALA A 29 -6.61 -3.34 7.30
C ALA A 29 -7.70 -3.16 8.36
N ASN A 30 -8.82 -2.53 7.99
CA ASN A 30 -9.97 -2.40 8.87
C ASN A 30 -10.92 -3.60 8.74
N GLY A 31 -10.97 -4.25 7.57
CA GLY A 31 -11.79 -5.44 7.34
C GLY A 31 -11.22 -6.73 7.96
N ASN A 32 -12.12 -7.66 8.29
CA ASN A 32 -11.81 -9.07 8.53
C ASN A 32 -12.95 -9.94 7.97
N PRO A 33 -12.83 -10.48 6.72
CA PRO A 33 -11.65 -10.45 5.86
C PRO A 33 -11.32 -9.05 5.32
N ALA A 34 -10.06 -8.85 4.89
CA ALA A 34 -9.66 -7.60 4.25
C ALA A 34 -10.45 -7.36 2.96
N GLN A 35 -10.79 -6.10 2.70
CA GLN A 35 -11.62 -5.70 1.57
C GLN A 35 -10.87 -4.74 0.65
N SER A 36 -11.38 -4.51 -0.57
CA SER A 36 -10.70 -3.68 -1.57
C SER A 36 -10.40 -2.25 -1.05
N VAL A 37 -11.28 -1.71 -0.20
CA VAL A 37 -11.10 -0.39 0.45
C VAL A 37 -9.86 -0.33 1.35
N ASP A 38 -9.44 -1.45 1.95
CA ASP A 38 -8.21 -1.53 2.75
C ASP A 38 -6.95 -1.34 1.90
N PHE A 39 -7.08 -1.44 0.58
CA PHE A 39 -6.02 -1.31 -0.41
C PHE A 39 -6.24 -0.12 -1.35
N PHE A 40 -7.05 0.86 -0.95
CA PHE A 40 -7.15 2.14 -1.66
C PHE A 40 -6.01 3.07 -1.24
N SER A 41 -5.59 3.92 -2.19
CA SER A 41 -4.62 4.96 -1.90
C SER A 41 -5.19 6.01 -0.95
N GLN A 42 -4.31 6.69 -0.20
CA GLN A 42 -4.76 7.79 0.64
C GLN A 42 -5.41 8.90 -0.18
N ARG A 43 -4.91 9.15 -1.39
CA ARG A 43 -5.50 10.12 -2.31
C ARG A 43 -6.92 9.75 -2.72
N ARG A 44 -7.20 8.48 -3.03
CA ARG A 44 -8.57 8.03 -3.35
C ARG A 44 -9.51 8.18 -2.16
N LEU A 45 -9.03 7.88 -0.95
CA LEU A 45 -9.82 8.01 0.27
C LEU A 45 -10.06 9.48 0.67
N GLN A 46 -9.14 10.38 0.32
CA GLN A 46 -9.18 11.80 0.69
C GLN A 46 -8.74 12.68 -0.51
N PRO A 47 -9.59 12.82 -1.55
CA PRO A 47 -9.22 13.48 -2.82
C PRO A 47 -8.73 14.91 -2.66
N ASP A 48 -9.38 15.69 -1.80
CA ASP A 48 -9.11 17.13 -1.63
C ASP A 48 -8.04 17.43 -0.58
N LYS A 49 -7.53 16.41 0.11
CA LYS A 49 -6.58 16.63 1.20
C LYS A 49 -5.20 16.98 0.67
N VAL A 50 -4.60 18.02 1.25
CA VAL A 50 -3.18 18.30 1.04
C VAL A 50 -2.35 17.43 1.98
N PHE A 51 -1.63 16.46 1.43
CA PHE A 51 -0.70 15.62 2.19
C PHE A 51 0.64 16.34 2.32
N LYS A 52 1.10 16.55 3.56
CA LYS A 52 2.38 17.20 3.87
C LYS A 52 3.31 16.19 4.52
N GLY A 53 4.60 16.28 4.22
CA GLY A 53 5.64 15.45 4.81
C GLY A 53 6.87 15.38 3.91
N LEU A 54 8.05 15.23 4.50
CA LEU A 54 9.27 15.04 3.73
C LEU A 54 9.16 13.76 2.90
N GLY A 55 9.36 13.87 1.58
CA GLY A 55 9.25 12.75 0.65
C GLY A 55 7.81 12.30 0.34
N VAL A 56 6.80 13.10 0.69
CA VAL A 56 5.40 12.86 0.31
C VAL A 56 5.03 13.76 -0.86
N ASP A 57 4.86 13.14 -2.03
CA ASP A 57 4.34 13.77 -3.25
C ASP A 57 3.06 13.06 -3.73
N GLU A 58 2.48 13.53 -4.84
CA GLU A 58 1.25 12.95 -5.38
C GLU A 58 1.41 11.46 -5.72
N CYS A 59 2.55 11.04 -6.30
CA CYS A 59 2.78 9.65 -6.63
C CYS A 59 2.79 8.76 -5.38
N ILE A 60 3.44 9.20 -4.30
CA ILE A 60 3.43 8.50 -3.02
C ILE A 60 2.02 8.45 -2.42
N THR A 61 1.20 9.50 -2.57
CA THR A 61 -0.18 9.49 -2.06
C THR A 61 -1.10 8.51 -2.80
N ARG A 62 -0.72 8.11 -4.02
CA ARG A 62 -1.36 7.05 -4.82
C ARG A 62 -0.93 5.64 -4.44
N ALA A 63 0.12 5.49 -3.64
CA ALA A 63 0.60 4.19 -3.20
C ALA A 63 -0.19 3.66 -1.99
N VAL A 64 -0.25 2.34 -1.89
CA VAL A 64 -0.72 1.60 -0.72
C VAL A 64 0.48 1.34 0.20
N SER A 65 0.39 1.76 1.45
CA SER A 65 1.42 1.47 2.46
C SER A 65 1.45 0.00 2.84
N LEU A 66 2.62 -0.61 2.69
CA LEU A 66 2.94 -1.96 3.14
C LEU A 66 4.15 -1.95 4.08
N PHE A 67 4.32 -3.02 4.84
CA PHE A 67 5.45 -3.22 5.74
C PHE A 67 6.11 -4.57 5.48
N SER A 68 7.43 -4.63 5.45
CA SER A 68 8.17 -5.90 5.36
C SER A 68 8.34 -6.61 6.71
N ASP A 69 8.01 -5.94 7.82
CA ASP A 69 8.12 -6.48 9.17
C ASP A 69 6.79 -6.32 9.92
N ARG A 70 6.33 -7.41 10.55
CA ARG A 70 5.06 -7.45 11.29
C ARG A 70 5.07 -6.49 12.48
N LYS A 71 6.16 -6.45 13.26
CA LYS A 71 6.25 -5.63 14.47
C LYS A 71 6.22 -4.15 14.13
N GLU A 72 6.84 -3.75 13.03
CA GLU A 72 6.77 -2.37 12.53
C GLU A 72 5.34 -1.97 12.11
N ALA A 73 4.57 -2.90 11.52
CA ALA A 73 3.16 -2.68 11.22
C ALA A 73 2.32 -2.58 12.52
N GLU A 74 2.53 -3.49 13.47
CA GLU A 74 1.81 -3.50 14.76
C GLU A 74 2.07 -2.24 15.59
N LYS A 75 3.29 -1.67 15.56
CA LYS A 75 3.58 -0.38 16.20
C LYS A 75 2.65 0.73 15.72
N ARG A 76 2.20 0.69 14.46
CA ARG A 76 1.27 1.69 13.90
C ARG A 76 -0.13 1.54 14.49
N LEU A 77 -0.57 0.33 14.86
CA LEU A 77 -1.90 0.12 15.47
C LEU A 77 -2.10 0.90 16.78
N LYS A 78 -1.00 1.30 17.43
CA LYS A 78 -1.04 2.17 18.63
C LYS A 78 -1.52 3.60 18.34
N LEU A 79 -1.52 4.03 17.07
CA LEU A 79 -1.96 5.37 16.69
C LEU A 79 -3.50 5.46 16.70
N PRO A 80 -4.09 6.57 17.19
CA PRO A 80 -5.55 6.71 17.28
C PRO A 80 -6.30 6.46 15.97
N LYS A 81 -5.69 6.82 14.82
CA LYS A 81 -6.29 6.65 13.49
C LYS A 81 -6.43 5.19 13.04
N PHE A 82 -5.73 4.26 13.69
CA PHE A 82 -5.75 2.83 13.40
C PHE A 82 -6.42 2.04 14.52
N ARG A 83 -7.23 2.71 15.37
CA ARG A 83 -8.02 2.04 16.39
C ARG A 83 -8.92 1.00 15.75
N ASN A 84 -8.91 -0.22 16.29
CA ASN A 84 -9.66 -1.39 15.79
C ASN A 84 -9.22 -1.93 14.43
N ALA A 85 -8.13 -1.44 13.85
CA ALA A 85 -7.55 -2.05 12.66
C ALA A 85 -6.80 -3.35 13.00
N ASN A 86 -6.71 -4.23 12.02
CA ASN A 86 -5.99 -5.49 12.07
C ASN A 86 -4.73 -5.43 11.17
N ILE A 87 -3.90 -6.48 11.24
CA ILE A 87 -2.83 -6.70 10.27
C ILE A 87 -3.27 -7.79 9.28
N ALA A 88 -3.15 -7.51 7.99
CA ALA A 88 -3.31 -8.48 6.92
C ALA A 88 -1.93 -8.85 6.35
N LEU A 89 -1.66 -10.15 6.24
CA LEU A 89 -0.57 -10.70 5.45
C LEU A 89 -0.99 -10.70 3.98
N VAL A 90 -0.13 -10.15 3.13
CA VAL A 90 -0.33 -10.00 1.70
C VAL A 90 0.82 -10.71 0.99
N GLU A 91 0.50 -11.72 0.20
CA GLU A 91 1.43 -12.29 -0.78
C GLU A 91 1.31 -11.45 -2.06
N LEU A 92 2.42 -10.85 -2.50
CA LEU A 92 2.52 -10.12 -3.75
C LEU A 92 3.28 -10.94 -4.78
N LYS A 93 2.78 -10.91 -6.01
CA LYS A 93 3.42 -11.50 -7.18
C LYS A 93 3.82 -10.40 -8.17
N PRO A 94 4.75 -10.68 -9.10
CA PRO A 94 5.18 -9.73 -10.13
C PRO A 94 4.07 -9.00 -10.90
N LYS A 95 2.90 -9.65 -11.08
CA LYS A 95 1.73 -9.08 -11.75
C LYS A 95 0.95 -8.05 -10.92
N ASP A 96 1.14 -8.04 -9.61
CA ASP A 96 0.31 -7.29 -8.67
C ASP A 96 0.74 -5.83 -8.55
N GLY A 97 1.90 -5.45 -9.07
CA GLY A 97 2.32 -4.07 -9.19
C GLY A 97 3.80 -3.80 -9.04
N MET A 98 4.09 -2.54 -8.73
CA MET A 98 5.44 -2.03 -8.48
C MET A 98 5.52 -1.55 -7.04
N ILE A 99 6.66 -1.72 -6.40
CA ILE A 99 6.89 -1.40 -5.00
C ILE A 99 8.21 -0.68 -4.82
N LYS A 100 8.25 0.26 -3.88
CA LYS A 100 9.45 1.00 -3.52
C LYS A 100 9.57 1.07 -2.01
N LYS A 101 10.77 0.83 -1.48
CA LYS A 101 11.03 1.07 -0.06
C LYS A 101 10.98 2.57 0.22
N THR A 102 10.13 2.98 1.15
CA THR A 102 9.90 4.39 1.46
C THR A 102 9.72 4.55 2.96
N PHE A 103 10.18 5.66 3.53
CA PHE A 103 10.00 6.01 4.94
C PHE A 103 10.53 4.99 5.97
N GLY A 104 11.72 5.22 6.51
CA GLY A 104 12.27 4.37 7.57
C GLY A 104 12.69 2.98 7.10
N THR A 105 12.70 2.01 8.00
CA THR A 105 13.41 0.73 7.80
C THR A 105 12.58 -0.37 7.14
N ALA A 106 11.25 -0.35 7.29
CA ALA A 106 10.39 -1.46 6.88
C ALA A 106 9.17 -1.06 6.03
N HIS A 107 8.94 0.24 5.79
CA HIS A 107 7.77 0.68 5.02
C HIS A 107 8.07 0.65 3.51
N TYR A 108 7.03 0.33 2.76
CA TYR A 108 7.03 0.31 1.31
C TYR A 108 5.79 1.02 0.77
N SER A 109 6.00 1.76 -0.31
CA SER A 109 4.95 2.31 -1.17
C SER A 109 4.70 1.32 -2.31
N TRP A 110 3.49 0.77 -2.39
CA TRP A 110 3.10 -0.18 -3.43
C TRP A 110 2.01 0.40 -4.33
N TRP A 111 2.25 0.41 -5.64
CA TRP A 111 1.27 0.79 -6.66
C TRP A 111 0.69 -0.48 -7.27
N ARG A 112 -0.56 -0.77 -6.90
CA ARG A 112 -1.24 -2.01 -7.28
C ARG A 112 -1.81 -1.93 -8.69
N THR A 113 -1.72 -3.04 -9.41
CA THR A 113 -2.46 -3.23 -10.66
C THR A 113 -3.90 -3.65 -10.38
N LYS A 114 -4.73 -3.70 -11.43
CA LYS A 114 -6.06 -4.33 -11.38
C LYS A 114 -6.02 -5.84 -11.15
N TYR A 115 -4.86 -6.47 -11.34
CA TYR A 115 -4.68 -7.94 -11.26
C TYR A 115 -4.48 -8.47 -9.84
N PHE A 116 -4.24 -7.58 -8.87
CA PHE A 116 -4.16 -7.96 -7.46
C PHE A 116 -5.53 -8.46 -6.97
N ASP A 117 -5.56 -9.72 -6.53
CA ASP A 117 -6.73 -10.34 -5.92
C ASP A 117 -6.72 -10.07 -4.41
N VAL A 118 -7.66 -9.25 -3.94
CA VAL A 118 -7.75 -8.87 -2.53
C VAL A 118 -8.05 -10.08 -1.63
N SER A 119 -8.71 -11.12 -2.16
CA SER A 119 -9.02 -12.33 -1.38
C SER A 119 -7.79 -13.13 -0.96
N GLN A 120 -6.62 -12.87 -1.57
CA GLN A 120 -5.37 -13.49 -1.16
C GLN A 120 -4.81 -12.90 0.15
N ALA A 121 -5.28 -11.73 0.57
CA ALA A 121 -4.87 -11.10 1.82
C ALA A 121 -5.56 -11.75 3.03
N LYS A 122 -4.77 -12.16 4.02
CA LYS A 122 -5.26 -12.88 5.22
C LYS A 122 -5.02 -12.06 6.47
N VAL A 123 -6.07 -11.79 7.25
CA VAL A 123 -5.95 -11.12 8.55
C VAL A 123 -5.32 -12.07 9.57
N ILE A 124 -4.34 -11.59 10.36
CA ILE A 124 -3.48 -12.36 11.28
C ILE A 124 -3.29 -11.69 12.66
#